data_AF-A0A183I8V1-F1
#
_entry.id   AF-A0A183I8V1-F1
#
_cell.length_a   1.000
_cell.length_b   1.000
_cell.length_c   1.000
_cell.angle_alpha   90.00
_cell.angle_beta   90.00
_cell.angle_gamma   90.00
#
_symmetry.space_group_name_H-M   'P 1'
#
loop_
_entity.id
_entity.type
_entity.pdbx_description
1 polymer ?
#
loop_
_entity_poly.entity_id
_entity_poly.type
_entity_poly.pdbx_seq_one_letter_code
_entity_poly.pdbx_strand_id
1 'polypeptide(L)'
;LFVQGVNEPVNIGCVLSIGTGRIPDVPIEALNLDSSNPLDILNTFKNLGRIILEQVSAAEGRPVDRSKAWCHQANIPFFRFSTPMSKDFLLDTKDDKDLVLIMWETLEYMYSQVTSVLSLVRLLELTAGS
;
A
#
# COMPACT_ATOMS: atom_id res chain seq x y z
N LEU A 1 10.57 -20.02 -13.34
CA LEU A 1 9.65 -20.73 -14.26
C LEU A 1 8.92 -19.65 -15.07
N PHE A 2 9.50 -19.21 -16.19
CA PHE A 2 8.85 -18.22 -17.05
C PHE A 2 7.97 -19.00 -18.02
N VAL A 3 6.65 -18.83 -17.91
CA VAL A 3 5.72 -19.35 -18.91
C VAL A 3 5.95 -18.53 -20.19
N GLN A 4 6.49 -19.19 -21.19
CA GLN A 4 6.71 -18.67 -22.53
C GLN A 4 5.34 -18.61 -23.24
N GLY A 5 4.58 -17.54 -22.96
CA GLY A 5 3.33 -17.22 -23.63
C GLY A 5 3.58 -16.30 -24.82
N VAL A 6 2.82 -16.52 -25.90
CA VAL A 6 2.80 -15.82 -27.19
C VAL A 6 3.17 -14.32 -27.11
N ASN A 7 4.15 -13.92 -27.92
CA ASN A 7 4.79 -12.61 -27.95
C ASN A 7 3.99 -11.57 -28.75
N GLU A 8 2.69 -11.45 -28.49
CA GLU A 8 1.92 -10.28 -28.91
C GLU A 8 2.01 -9.21 -27.83
N PRO A 9 2.26 -7.94 -28.18
CA PRO A 9 2.32 -6.86 -27.20
C PRO A 9 0.92 -6.69 -26.59
N VAL A 10 0.75 -7.15 -25.35
CA VAL A 10 -0.47 -6.92 -24.57
C VAL A 10 -0.57 -5.44 -24.28
N ASN A 11 -1.60 -4.79 -24.83
CA ASN A 11 -1.89 -3.39 -24.53
C ASN A 11 -2.61 -3.30 -23.18
N ILE A 12 -1.94 -2.71 -22.19
CA ILE A 12 -2.50 -2.54 -20.84
C ILE A 12 -3.22 -1.18 -20.80
N GLY A 13 -4.55 -1.20 -20.72
CA GLY A 13 -5.37 0.02 -20.69
C GLY A 13 -5.28 0.80 -19.37
N CYS A 14 -5.14 0.12 -18.24
CA CYS A 14 -4.85 0.72 -16.93
C CYS A 14 -4.38 -0.33 -15.92
N VAL A 15 -3.78 0.13 -14.82
CA VAL A 15 -3.43 -0.70 -13.66
C VAL A 15 -4.20 -0.23 -12.44
N LEU A 16 -4.94 -1.15 -11.82
CA LEU A 16 -5.66 -0.94 -10.57
C LEU A 16 -4.97 -1.74 -9.45
N SER A 17 -4.53 -1.05 -8.40
CA SER A 17 -3.90 -1.64 -7.22
C SER A 17 -4.77 -1.42 -5.98
N ILE A 18 -5.21 -2.50 -5.36
CA ILE A 18 -6.08 -2.51 -4.18
C ILE A 18 -5.28 -3.04 -3.00
N GLY A 19 -5.39 -2.35 -1.86
CA GLY A 19 -4.64 -2.64 -0.64
C GLY A 19 -5.59 -3.03 0.47
N THR A 20 -5.06 -3.69 1.49
CA THR A 20 -5.82 -4.14 2.66
C THR A 20 -5.92 -3.09 3.76
N GLY A 21 -5.46 -1.87 3.49
CA GLY A 21 -5.39 -0.78 4.47
C GLY A 21 -3.95 -0.35 4.76
N ARG A 22 -3.82 0.86 5.28
CA ARG A 22 -2.56 1.48 5.68
C ARG A 22 -2.61 1.71 7.18
N ILE A 23 -1.65 1.14 7.88
CA ILE A 23 -1.47 1.33 9.32
C ILE A 23 -1.08 2.79 9.56
N PRO A 24 -1.55 3.43 10.64
CA PRO A 24 -1.17 4.81 10.96
C PRO A 24 0.34 4.92 11.24
N ASP A 25 0.94 6.03 10.81
CA ASP A 25 2.37 6.29 11.02
C ASP A 25 2.66 6.46 12.53
N VAL A 26 3.53 5.62 13.08
CA VAL A 26 3.98 5.71 14.46
C VAL A 26 5.36 6.37 14.51
N PRO A 27 5.57 7.42 15.32
CA PRO A 27 6.89 8.03 15.43
C PRO A 27 7.88 7.02 16.01
N ILE A 28 9.03 6.86 15.35
CA ILE A 28 10.13 6.05 15.84
C ILE A 28 11.10 6.99 16.56
N GLU A 29 11.48 6.65 17.80
CA GLU A 29 12.51 7.38 18.53
C GLU A 29 13.83 7.38 17.73
N ALA A 30 14.45 8.55 17.64
CA ALA A 30 15.67 8.74 16.87
C ALA A 30 16.78 7.79 17.35
N LEU A 31 17.44 7.11 16.40
CA LEU A 31 18.56 6.22 16.68
C LEU A 31 19.73 7.06 17.21
N ASN A 32 20.02 6.95 18.50
CA ASN A 32 21.13 7.65 19.12
C ASN A 32 22.38 6.76 19.08
N LEU A 33 23.10 6.80 17.95
CA LEU A 33 24.27 5.96 17.70
C LEU A 33 25.52 6.37 18.49
N ASP A 34 25.48 7.53 19.16
CA ASP A 34 26.61 8.10 19.91
C ASP A 34 26.53 7.81 21.43
N SER A 35 25.59 6.97 21.85
CA SER A 35 25.46 6.61 23.26
C SER A 35 26.50 5.56 23.67
N SER A 36 27.30 5.84 24.70
CA SER A 36 28.21 4.86 25.34
C SER A 36 27.49 3.90 26.29
N ASN A 37 26.17 4.02 26.43
CA ASN A 37 25.35 3.23 27.34
C ASN A 37 24.89 1.92 26.67
N PRO A 38 25.22 0.74 27.21
CA PRO A 38 24.81 -0.55 26.65
C PRO A 38 23.30 -0.70 26.46
N LEU A 39 22.48 -0.07 27.31
CA LEU A 39 21.02 -0.13 27.23
C LEU A 39 20.48 0.64 26.02
N ASP A 40 21.07 1.79 25.70
CA ASP A 40 20.67 2.64 24.59
C ASP A 40 21.06 2.01 23.25
N ILE A 41 22.21 1.32 23.20
CA ILE A 41 22.65 0.51 22.05
C ILE A 41 21.68 -0.66 21.81
N LEU A 42 21.21 -1.35 22.86
CA LEU A 42 20.26 -2.44 22.74
C LEU A 42 18.90 -1.97 22.21
N ASN A 43 18.39 -0.84 22.70
CA ASN A 43 17.15 -0.23 22.23
C ASN A 43 17.27 0.22 20.77
N THR A 44 18.42 0.79 20.40
CA THR A 44 18.75 1.16 19.02
C THR A 44 18.73 -0.05 18.08
N PHE A 45 19.33 -1.17 18.49
CA PHE A 45 19.33 -2.40 17.68
C PHE A 45 17.92 -2.99 17.52
N LYS A 46 17.10 -2.97 18.57
CA LYS A 46 15.69 -3.37 18.50
C LYS A 46 14.89 -2.50 17.55
N ASN A 47 15.07 -1.17 17.63
CA ASN A 47 14.41 -0.22 16.74
C ASN A 47 14.82 -0.43 15.28
N LEU A 48 16.12 -0.66 15.02
CA LEU A 48 16.62 -0.96 13.68
C LEU A 48 16.05 -2.28 13.13
N GLY A 49 15.98 -3.33 13.96
CA GLY A 49 15.38 -4.61 13.58
C GLY A 49 13.91 -4.46 13.19
N ARG A 50 13.14 -3.66 13.95
CA ARG A 50 11.74 -3.34 13.63
C ARG A 50 11.64 -2.59 12.29
N ILE A 51 12.47 -1.56 12.06
CA ILE A 51 12.48 -0.84 10.79
C ILE A 51 12.75 -1.79 9.62
N ILE A 52 13.74 -2.68 9.74
CA ILE A 52 14.04 -3.66 8.68
C ILE A 52 12.83 -4.56 8.41
N LEU A 53 12.18 -5.06 9.46
CA LEU A 53 10.99 -5.90 9.32
C LEU A 53 9.87 -5.14 8.60
N GLU A 54 9.59 -3.91 9.03
CA GLU A 54 8.59 -3.03 8.42
C GLU A 54 8.89 -2.76 6.93
N GLN A 55 10.16 -2.57 6.56
CA GLN A 55 10.55 -2.40 5.15
C GLN A 55 10.40 -3.67 4.32
N VAL A 56 10.65 -4.85 4.90
CA VAL A 56 10.51 -6.15 4.20
C VAL A 56 9.04 -6.49 3.98
N SER A 57 8.17 -6.14 4.94
CA SER A 57 6.72 -6.34 4.82
C SER A 57 5.97 -5.14 4.23
N ALA A 58 6.69 -4.11 3.78
CA ALA A 58 6.07 -2.89 3.25
C ALA A 58 5.30 -3.19 1.95
N ALA A 59 3.98 -3.31 2.05
CA ALA A 59 3.06 -3.35 0.91
C ALA A 59 2.68 -1.94 0.40
N GLU A 60 3.14 -0.90 1.10
CA GLU A 60 2.88 0.51 0.84
C GLU A 60 4.20 1.28 0.67
N GLY A 61 4.13 2.49 0.11
CA GLY A 61 5.30 3.34 -0.12
C GLY A 61 6.11 2.92 -1.34
N ARG A 62 7.40 2.61 -1.17
CA ARG A 62 8.36 2.46 -2.29
C ARG A 62 7.96 1.47 -3.39
N PRO A 63 7.39 0.28 -3.09
CA PRO A 63 6.93 -0.62 -4.14
C PRO A 63 5.81 -0.01 -5.00
N VAL A 64 4.89 0.73 -4.38
CA VAL A 64 3.79 1.42 -5.06
C VAL A 64 4.31 2.62 -5.86
N ASP A 65 5.27 3.37 -5.33
CA ASP A 65 5.88 4.48 -6.06
C ASP A 65 6.61 4.01 -7.32
N ARG A 66 7.32 2.88 -7.22
CA ARG A 66 8.01 2.27 -8.36
C ARG A 66 7.03 1.77 -9.41
N SER A 67 5.95 1.08 -9.00
CA SER A 67 4.95 0.60 -9.96
C SER A 67 4.23 1.75 -10.64
N LYS A 68 3.87 2.80 -9.89
CA LYS A 68 3.31 4.04 -10.44
C LYS A 68 4.26 4.72 -11.43
N ALA A 69 5.55 4.85 -11.09
CA ALA A 69 6.55 5.45 -11.97
C ALA A 69 6.73 4.65 -13.27
N TRP A 70 6.73 3.31 -13.18
CA TRP A 70 6.80 2.44 -14.35
C TRP A 70 5.55 2.58 -15.23
N CYS A 71 4.36 2.60 -14.64
CA CYS A 71 3.10 2.83 -15.38
C CYS A 71 3.11 4.20 -16.07
N HIS A 72 3.56 5.24 -15.36
CA HIS A 72 3.69 6.58 -15.92
C HIS A 72 4.67 6.62 -17.11
N GLN A 73 5.81 5.92 -17.02
CA GLN A 73 6.76 5.80 -18.13
C GLN A 73 6.16 5.09 -19.34
N ALA A 74 5.30 4.09 -19.11
CA ALA A 74 4.60 3.35 -20.15
C ALA A 74 3.31 4.05 -20.64
N ASN A 75 3.00 5.26 -20.14
CA ASN A 75 1.75 5.98 -20.41
C ASN A 75 0.48 5.19 -20.03
N ILE A 76 0.57 4.36 -18.99
CA ILE A 76 -0.51 3.55 -18.44
C ILE A 76 -1.09 4.26 -17.21
N PRO A 77 -2.40 4.55 -17.19
CA PRO A 77 -3.08 5.09 -16.00
C PRO A 77 -2.98 4.13 -14.81
N PHE A 78 -2.58 4.65 -13.64
CA PHE A 78 -2.40 3.89 -12.41
C PHE A 78 -3.32 4.40 -11.30
N PHE A 79 -4.15 3.51 -10.75
CA PHE A 79 -5.06 3.80 -9.65
C PHE A 79 -4.68 2.97 -8.43
N ARG A 80 -4.59 3.61 -7.26
CA ARG A 80 -4.28 2.94 -5.99
C ARG A 80 -5.35 3.28 -4.96
N PHE A 81 -6.01 2.26 -4.42
CA PHE A 81 -6.94 2.42 -3.30
C PHE A 81 -6.43 1.63 -2.10
N SER A 82 -6.08 2.34 -1.03
CA SER A 82 -5.69 1.76 0.25
C SER A 82 -6.15 2.65 1.40
N THR A 83 -7.13 2.17 2.15
CA THR A 83 -7.79 2.89 3.25
C THR A 83 -6.78 3.23 4.34
N PRO A 84 -6.63 4.49 4.77
CA PRO A 84 -5.92 4.79 6.01
C PRO A 84 -6.74 4.27 7.20
N MET A 85 -6.19 3.29 7.92
CA MET A 85 -6.86 2.66 9.06
C MET A 85 -6.58 3.45 10.35
N SER A 86 -7.52 3.44 11.29
CA SER A 86 -7.33 4.14 12.58
C SER A 86 -6.35 3.45 13.54
N LYS A 87 -6.15 2.13 13.38
CA LYS A 87 -5.23 1.34 14.18
C LYS A 87 -4.57 0.24 13.37
N ASP A 88 -3.54 -0.37 13.94
CA ASP A 88 -2.95 -1.59 13.41
C ASP A 88 -3.89 -2.77 13.68
N PHE A 89 -4.45 -3.32 12.61
CA PHE A 89 -5.28 -4.53 12.67
C PHE A 89 -4.42 -5.72 12.29
N LEU A 90 -4.37 -6.72 13.19
CA LEU A 90 -3.64 -7.95 12.90
C LEU A 90 -4.34 -8.72 11.78
N LEU A 91 -3.55 -9.43 10.99
CA LEU A 91 -4.07 -10.23 9.87
C LEU A 91 -5.03 -11.34 10.33
N ASP A 92 -4.92 -11.79 11.57
CA ASP A 92 -5.75 -12.82 12.18
C ASP A 92 -6.91 -12.27 13.05
N THR A 93 -7.20 -10.97 12.97
CA THR A 93 -8.35 -10.35 13.67
C THR A 93 -9.66 -11.01 13.25
N LYS A 94 -10.41 -11.51 14.23
CA LYS A 94 -11.73 -12.16 14.07
C LYS A 94 -12.83 -11.52 14.91
N ASP A 95 -12.53 -10.42 15.59
CA ASP A 95 -13.52 -9.70 16.38
C ASP A 95 -14.45 -8.91 15.46
N ASP A 96 -15.75 -9.12 15.60
CA ASP A 96 -16.74 -8.51 14.72
C ASP A 96 -16.73 -6.98 14.79
N LYS A 97 -16.41 -6.38 15.95
CA LYS A 97 -16.38 -4.91 16.07
C LYS A 97 -15.21 -4.34 15.28
N ASP A 98 -14.07 -5.00 15.32
CA ASP A 98 -12.90 -4.62 14.54
C ASP A 98 -13.15 -4.77 13.04
N LEU A 99 -13.80 -5.86 12.61
CA LEU A 99 -14.16 -6.07 11.21
C LEU A 99 -15.16 -5.00 10.72
N VAL A 100 -16.18 -4.69 11.51
CA VAL A 100 -17.15 -3.63 11.18
C VAL A 100 -16.45 -2.27 11.08
N LEU A 101 -15.48 -1.99 11.96
CA LEU A 101 -14.70 -0.76 11.90
C LEU A 101 -13.86 -0.68 10.61
N ILE A 102 -13.15 -1.74 10.25
CA ILE A 102 -12.38 -1.83 8.98
C ILE A 102 -13.29 -1.56 7.77
N MET A 103 -14.49 -2.15 7.76
CA MET A 103 -15.47 -1.97 6.68
C MET A 103 -15.98 -0.52 6.63
N TRP A 104 -16.27 0.07 7.79
CA TRP A 104 -16.76 1.44 7.89
C TRP A 104 -15.71 2.46 7.42
N GLU A 105 -14.47 2.34 7.89
CA GLU A 105 -13.35 3.20 7.47
C GLU A 105 -13.09 3.08 5.96
N THR A 106 -13.20 1.87 5.41
CA THR A 106 -13.08 1.64 3.97
C THR A 106 -14.20 2.32 3.20
N LEU A 107 -15.43 2.24 3.68
CA LEU A 107 -16.57 2.92 3.06
C LEU A 107 -16.39 4.44 3.08
N GLU A 108 -16.03 5.02 4.22
CA GLU A 108 -15.74 6.46 4.37
C GLU A 108 -14.62 6.90 3.41
N TYR A 109 -13.53 6.14 3.35
CA TYR A 109 -12.42 6.41 2.43
C TYR A 109 -12.87 6.38 0.97
N MET A 110 -13.67 5.39 0.57
CA MET A 110 -14.17 5.30 -0.82
C MET A 110 -15.10 6.47 -1.18
N TYR A 111 -15.92 6.95 -0.23
CA TYR A 111 -16.69 8.19 -0.42
C TYR A 111 -15.78 9.41 -0.63
N SER A 112 -14.69 9.51 0.14
CA SER A 112 -13.70 10.60 -0.04
C SER A 112 -13.00 10.54 -1.41
N GLN A 113 -12.91 9.35 -2.01
CA GLN A 113 -12.23 9.08 -3.27
C GLN A 113 -13.18 8.96 -4.48
N VAL A 114 -14.45 9.35 -4.33
CA VAL A 114 -15.48 9.17 -5.37
C VAL A 114 -15.05 9.73 -6.73
N THR A 115 -14.35 10.86 -6.79
CA THR A 115 -13.83 11.44 -8.04
C THR A 115 -12.83 10.53 -8.75
N SER A 116 -11.93 9.91 -7.98
CA SER A 116 -10.94 8.95 -8.50
C SER A 116 -11.62 7.68 -9.01
N VAL A 117 -12.64 7.20 -8.30
CA VAL A 117 -13.46 6.05 -8.71
C VAL A 117 -14.21 6.33 -10.00
N LEU A 118 -14.89 7.48 -10.10
CA LEU A 118 -15.59 7.88 -11.32
C LEU A 118 -14.64 8.02 -12.52
N SER A 119 -13.42 8.53 -12.29
CA SER A 119 -12.39 8.61 -13.33
C SER A 119 -11.97 7.22 -13.83
N LEU A 120 -11.84 6.25 -12.91
CA LEU A 120 -11.57 4.86 -13.25
C LEU A 120 -12.73 4.23 -14.03
N VAL A 121 -13.97 4.38 -13.56
CA VAL A 121 -15.17 3.85 -14.24
C VAL A 121 -15.25 4.38 -15.67
N ARG A 122 -15.08 5.69 -15.85
CA ARG A 122 -15.08 6.31 -17.17
C ARG A 122 -13.99 5.74 -18.09
N LEU A 123 -12.80 5.49 -17.56
CA LEU A 123 -11.72 4.86 -18.32
C LEU A 123 -12.08 3.43 -18.74
N LEU A 124 -12.66 2.65 -17.83
CA LEU A 124 -13.06 1.27 -18.12
C LEU A 124 -14.20 1.22 -19.15
N GLU A 125 -15.17 2.12 -19.09
CA GLU A 125 -16.24 2.24 -20.10
C GLU A 125 -15.70 2.55 -21.49
N LEU A 126 -14.73 3.46 -21.59
CA LEU A 126 -14.08 3.79 -22.86
C LEU A 126 -13.29 2.61 -23.44
N THR A 127 -12.74 1.76 -22.58
CA THR A 127 -11.93 0.59 -23.00
C THR A 127 -12.81 -0.63 -23.34
N ALA A 128 -13.98 -0.75 -22.73
CA ALA A 128 -14.91 -1.86 -23.00
C ALA A 128 -15.72 -1.68 -24.31
N GLY A 129 -15.78 -0.45 -24.83
CA GLY A 129 -16.48 -0.12 -26.08
C GLY A 129 -15.61 -0.10 -27.34
N SER A 130 -14.31 -0.38 -27.24
CA SER A 130 -13.34 -0.44 -28.34
C SER A 130 -12.93 -1.87 -28.68
#